data_AF-A0A1Y6FM38-F1
#
_entry.id   AF-A0A1Y6FM38-F1
#
_cell.length_a   1.000
_cell.length_b   1.000
_cell.length_c   1.000
_cell.angle_alpha   90.00
_cell.angle_beta   90.00
_cell.angle_gamma   90.00
#
_symmetry.space_group_name_H-M   'P 1'
#
loop_
_entity.id
_entity.type
_entity.pdbx_description
1 polymer ?
#
loop_
_entity_poly.entity_id
_entity_poly.type
_entity_poly.pdbx_seq_one_letter_code
_entity_poly.pdbx_strand_id
1 'polypeptide(L)'
;MDKKRINKFLMSIGAIMILFPILINILMFINIFPVSGDQNSWISTLGTFWGAILGGVISGALTLIGVNITVKSSTEGINKTLAEQNLIREQEVFLQTSKERLFNFYHPVDALNAEFIHQYGAHSFSDLNNDQQKHFLSLMNQNVIYGDSVMYSKFIELKWASKEKKDKKVNRLYNEIIDLITDEIIILRERLKLPVLFNHNEEDE
;
A
#
# COMPACT_ATOMS: atom_id res chain seq x y z
N MET A 1 6.66 -28.49 7.10
CA MET A 1 6.41 -29.68 7.94
C MET A 1 5.29 -29.34 8.91
N ASP A 2 4.16 -30.05 8.86
CA ASP A 2 2.95 -29.66 9.62
C ASP A 2 3.21 -29.64 11.12
N LYS A 3 2.65 -28.64 11.84
CA LYS A 3 2.71 -28.54 13.31
C LYS A 3 2.34 -29.86 14.01
N LYS A 4 1.37 -30.61 13.44
CA LYS A 4 0.97 -31.94 13.94
C LYS A 4 2.05 -33.00 13.80
N ARG A 5 2.86 -32.96 12.73
CA ARG A 5 4.00 -33.87 12.53
C ARG A 5 5.17 -33.51 13.44
N ILE A 6 5.44 -32.22 13.64
CA ILE A 6 6.47 -31.74 14.59
C ILE A 6 6.13 -32.17 16.03
N ASN A 7 4.88 -31.96 16.47
CA ASN A 7 4.46 -32.36 17.82
C ASN A 7 4.51 -33.88 18.02
N LYS A 8 4.10 -34.68 17.03
CA LYS A 8 4.24 -36.14 17.10
C LYS A 8 5.71 -36.57 17.19
N PHE A 9 6.59 -35.95 16.40
CA PHE A 9 8.03 -36.24 16.42
C PHE A 9 8.67 -35.91 17.78
N LEU A 10 8.38 -34.73 18.34
CA LEU A 10 8.86 -34.34 19.67
C LEU A 10 8.34 -35.26 20.78
N MET A 11 7.07 -35.67 20.68
CA MET A 11 6.46 -36.59 21.65
C MET A 11 7.08 -37.99 21.57
N SER A 12 7.36 -38.50 20.36
CA SER A 12 8.05 -39.78 20.18
C SER A 12 9.49 -39.76 20.70
N ILE A 13 10.24 -38.68 20.46
CA ILE A 13 11.59 -38.52 21.01
C ILE A 13 11.54 -38.48 22.54
N GLY A 14 10.65 -37.67 23.12
CA GLY A 14 10.48 -37.58 24.57
C GLY A 14 10.12 -38.94 25.20
N ALA A 15 9.24 -39.71 24.55
CA ALA A 15 8.89 -41.06 25.00
C ALA A 15 10.09 -42.01 24.96
N ILE A 16 10.88 -42.00 23.87
CA ILE A 16 12.09 -42.83 23.75
C ILE A 16 13.11 -42.46 24.83
N MET A 17 13.31 -41.18 25.11
CA MET A 17 14.27 -40.70 26.11
C MET A 17 13.92 -41.12 27.55
N ILE A 18 12.64 -41.34 27.86
CA ILE A 18 12.18 -41.80 29.18
C ILE A 18 12.15 -43.33 29.24
N LEU A 19 11.60 -43.97 28.21
CA LEU A 19 11.37 -45.41 28.20
C LEU A 19 12.65 -46.22 28.04
N PHE A 20 13.63 -45.72 27.29
CA PHE A 20 14.86 -46.46 26.99
C PHE A 20 15.77 -46.65 28.22
N PRO A 21 16.03 -45.62 29.07
CA PRO A 21 16.74 -45.81 30.34
C PRO A 21 16.04 -46.77 31.30
N ILE A 22 14.70 -46.69 31.39
CA ILE A 22 13.89 -47.57 32.24
C ILE A 22 14.00 -49.01 31.76
N LEU A 23 13.90 -49.23 30.45
CA LEU A 23 14.03 -50.56 29.84
C LEU A 23 15.42 -51.15 30.09
N ILE A 24 16.50 -50.38 29.90
CA ILE A 24 17.86 -50.84 30.18
C ILE A 24 17.99 -51.24 31.65
N ASN A 25 17.50 -50.42 32.58
CA ASN A 25 17.50 -50.74 34.00
C ASN A 25 16.79 -52.07 34.29
N ILE A 26 15.56 -52.26 33.77
CA ILE A 26 14.80 -53.50 33.97
C ILE A 26 15.55 -54.74 33.42
N LEU A 27 16.13 -54.64 32.22
CA LEU A 27 16.84 -55.76 31.59
C LEU A 27 18.11 -56.17 32.35
N MET A 28 18.76 -55.22 33.03
CA MET A 28 19.89 -55.51 33.91
C MET A 28 19.46 -56.14 35.24
N PHE A 29 18.34 -55.69 35.83
CA PHE A 29 17.81 -56.26 37.07
C PHE A 29 17.28 -57.70 36.91
N ILE A 30 16.76 -58.05 35.73
CA ILE A 30 16.28 -59.41 35.41
C ILE A 30 17.45 -60.31 34.96
N ASN A 31 18.69 -59.81 34.98
CA ASN A 31 19.92 -60.54 34.68
C ASN A 31 20.01 -61.09 33.25
N ILE A 32 19.29 -60.48 32.29
CA ILE A 32 19.39 -60.80 30.86
C ILE A 32 20.70 -60.23 30.30
N PHE A 33 21.11 -59.06 30.80
CA PHE A 33 22.42 -58.46 30.59
C PHE A 33 23.06 -58.16 31.96
N PRO A 34 23.88 -59.06 32.51
CA PRO A 34 24.50 -58.85 33.83
C PRO A 34 25.39 -57.61 33.82
N VAL A 35 25.31 -56.82 34.90
CA VAL A 35 26.19 -55.66 35.09
C VAL A 35 27.59 -56.14 35.43
N SER A 36 28.57 -55.83 34.58
CA SER A 36 29.98 -56.06 34.88
C SER A 36 30.49 -54.97 35.82
N GLY A 37 30.44 -55.20 37.14
CA GLY A 37 30.97 -54.29 38.17
C GLY A 37 29.92 -53.83 39.19
N ASP A 38 30.20 -52.71 39.88
CA ASP A 38 29.30 -52.14 40.89
C ASP A 38 28.09 -51.46 40.24
N GLN A 39 26.90 -51.86 40.70
CA GLN A 39 25.61 -51.38 40.21
C GLN A 39 25.44 -49.87 40.40
N ASN A 40 25.97 -49.30 41.48
CA ASN A 40 25.85 -47.86 41.74
C ASN A 40 26.66 -47.04 40.74
N SER A 41 27.86 -47.52 40.40
CA SER A 41 28.72 -46.93 39.37
C SER A 41 28.06 -46.92 37.99
N TRP A 42 27.32 -47.98 37.65
CA TRP A 42 26.56 -48.04 36.40
C TRP A 42 25.39 -47.04 36.38
N ILE A 43 24.57 -47.03 37.44
CA ILE A 43 23.43 -46.10 37.56
C ILE A 43 23.91 -44.65 37.46
N SER A 44 25.03 -44.32 38.10
CA SER A 44 25.65 -42.99 38.05
C SER A 44 26.09 -42.60 36.63
N THR A 45 26.73 -43.52 35.91
CA THR A 45 27.18 -43.30 34.53
C THR A 45 26.00 -43.12 33.58
N LEU A 46 24.97 -43.96 33.71
CA LEU A 46 23.76 -43.90 32.91
C LEU A 46 22.99 -42.59 33.18
N GLY A 47 22.85 -42.18 34.44
CA GLY A 47 22.22 -40.92 34.82
C GLY A 47 22.94 -39.69 34.26
N THR A 48 24.28 -39.69 34.32
CA THR A 48 25.09 -38.57 33.79
C THR A 48 25.02 -38.49 32.27
N PHE A 49 25.15 -39.62 31.58
CA PHE A 49 25.11 -39.68 30.11
C PHE A 49 23.72 -39.29 29.57
N TRP A 50 22.66 -39.86 30.13
CA TRP A 50 21.29 -39.53 29.72
C TRP A 50 20.87 -38.13 30.15
N GLY A 51 21.34 -37.66 31.31
CA GLY A 51 21.15 -36.29 31.76
C GLY A 51 21.76 -35.28 30.79
N ALA A 52 22.98 -35.55 30.28
CA ALA A 52 23.63 -34.72 29.27
C ALA A 52 22.86 -34.70 27.94
N ILE A 53 22.36 -35.87 27.48
CA ILE A 53 21.54 -35.97 26.27
C ILE A 53 20.22 -35.20 26.45
N LEU A 54 19.52 -35.38 27.58
CA LEU A 54 18.29 -34.66 27.90
C LEU A 54 18.52 -33.15 27.97
N GLY A 55 19.59 -32.71 28.65
CA GLY A 55 19.96 -31.30 28.75
C GLY A 55 20.25 -30.68 27.37
N GLY A 56 20.97 -31.40 26.51
CA GLY A 56 21.25 -30.96 25.14
C GLY A 56 20.00 -30.81 24.29
N VAL A 57 19.07 -31.79 24.36
CA VAL A 57 17.80 -31.74 23.61
C VAL A 57 16.90 -30.60 24.11
N ILE A 58 16.77 -30.43 25.42
CA ILE A 58 15.97 -29.34 26.01
C ILE A 58 16.56 -27.98 25.63
N SER A 59 17.88 -27.80 25.74
CA SER A 59 18.57 -26.56 25.36
C SER A 59 18.41 -26.25 23.86
N GLY A 60 18.52 -27.26 23.01
CA GLY A 60 18.30 -27.12 21.56
C GLY A 60 16.85 -26.73 21.23
N ALA A 61 15.88 -27.36 21.89
CA ALA A 61 14.47 -27.04 21.73
C ALA A 61 14.14 -25.60 22.18
N LEU A 62 14.67 -25.18 23.33
CA LEU A 62 14.50 -23.80 23.83
C LEU A 62 15.11 -22.77 22.88
N THR A 63 16.31 -23.05 22.36
CA THR A 63 16.97 -22.19 21.36
C THR A 63 16.10 -22.06 20.10
N LEU A 64 15.58 -23.18 19.59
CA LEU A 64 14.73 -23.18 18.39
C LEU A 64 13.44 -22.38 18.62
N ILE A 65 12.80 -22.53 19.77
CA ILE A 65 11.61 -21.76 20.15
C ILE A 65 11.94 -20.27 20.21
N GLY A 66 13.04 -19.90 20.88
CA GLY A 66 13.48 -18.51 21.01
C GLY A 66 13.75 -17.86 19.64
N VAL A 67 14.52 -18.51 18.77
CA VAL A 67 14.79 -18.01 17.42
C VAL A 67 13.51 -17.85 16.61
N ASN A 68 12.59 -18.83 16.67
CA ASN A 68 11.34 -18.76 15.90
C ASN A 68 10.42 -17.62 16.38
N ILE A 69 10.34 -17.39 17.69
CA ILE A 69 9.60 -16.25 18.25
C ILE A 69 10.22 -14.92 17.78
N THR A 70 11.54 -14.78 17.88
CA THR A 70 12.24 -13.56 17.46
C THR A 70 12.08 -13.29 15.96
N VAL A 71 12.25 -14.30 15.11
CA VAL A 71 12.08 -14.16 13.66
C VAL A 71 10.66 -13.74 13.33
N LYS A 72 9.65 -14.37 13.96
CA LYS A 72 8.25 -14.03 13.75
C LYS A 72 7.92 -12.60 14.20
N SER A 73 8.38 -12.20 15.38
CA SER A 73 8.15 -10.84 15.88
C SER A 73 8.83 -9.78 15.00
N SER A 74 10.05 -10.05 14.52
CA SER A 74 10.77 -9.14 13.64
C SER A 74 10.09 -9.02 12.28
N THR A 75 9.65 -10.14 11.68
CA THR A 75 8.97 -10.11 10.37
C THR A 75 7.60 -9.44 10.46
N GLU A 76 6.83 -9.69 11.52
CA GLU A 76 5.55 -9.00 11.76
C GLU A 76 5.75 -7.50 11.96
N GLY A 77 6.76 -7.09 12.73
CA GLY A 77 7.12 -5.68 12.91
C GLY A 77 7.49 -5.00 11.59
N ILE A 78 8.35 -5.63 10.79
CA ILE A 78 8.76 -5.13 9.48
C ILE A 78 7.56 -4.99 8.55
N ASN A 79 6.72 -6.03 8.44
CA ASN A 79 5.55 -6.01 7.55
C ASN A 79 4.56 -4.92 7.93
N LYS A 80 4.33 -4.69 9.23
CA LYS A 80 3.48 -3.60 9.70
C LYS A 80 4.05 -2.23 9.32
N THR A 81 5.34 -2.01 9.57
CA THR A 81 6.00 -0.74 9.20
C THR A 81 6.01 -0.51 7.69
N LEU A 82 6.17 -1.56 6.88
CA LEU A 82 6.14 -1.46 5.42
C LEU A 82 4.74 -1.08 4.93
N ALA A 83 3.68 -1.67 5.50
CA ALA A 83 2.31 -1.34 5.15
C ALA A 83 1.98 0.12 5.49
N GLU A 84 2.36 0.59 6.68
CA GLU A 84 2.20 2.00 7.08
C GLU A 84 2.98 2.94 6.15
N GLN A 85 4.23 2.60 5.81
CA GLN A 85 5.04 3.39 4.87
C GLN A 85 4.44 3.43 3.46
N ASN A 86 3.86 2.33 2.99
CA ASN A 86 3.20 2.29 1.69
C ASN A 86 1.96 3.19 1.68
N LEU A 87 1.15 3.17 2.76
CA LEU A 87 -0.01 4.06 2.88
C LEU A 87 0.40 5.54 2.90
N ILE A 88 1.46 5.90 3.63
CA ILE A 88 2.00 7.26 3.65
C ILE A 88 2.48 7.66 2.25
N ARG A 89 3.24 6.79 1.57
CA ARG A 89 3.75 7.05 0.22
C ARG A 89 2.60 7.23 -0.78
N GLU A 90 1.58 6.38 -0.73
CA GLU A 90 0.41 6.49 -1.59
C GLU A 90 -0.34 7.82 -1.36
N GLN A 91 -0.49 8.24 -0.09
CA GLN A 91 -1.07 9.54 0.25
C GLN A 91 -0.21 10.71 -0.25
N GLU A 92 1.12 10.63 -0.12
CA GLU A 92 2.05 11.66 -0.61
C GLU A 92 2.01 11.77 -2.13
N VAL A 93 2.05 10.64 -2.85
CA VAL A 93 1.94 10.60 -4.31
C VAL A 93 0.59 11.17 -4.74
N PHE A 94 -0.50 10.76 -4.09
CA PHE A 94 -1.83 11.29 -4.38
C PHE A 94 -1.93 12.81 -4.16
N LEU A 95 -1.36 13.31 -3.06
CA LEU A 95 -1.33 14.74 -2.74
C LEU A 95 -0.50 15.52 -3.77
N GLN A 96 0.68 14.99 -4.12
CA GLN A 96 1.55 15.60 -5.12
C GLN A 96 0.88 15.64 -6.49
N THR A 97 0.29 14.53 -6.96
CA THR A 97 -0.44 14.48 -8.22
C THR A 97 -1.62 15.46 -8.20
N SER A 98 -2.39 15.52 -7.11
CA SER A 98 -3.51 16.47 -6.99
C SER A 98 -3.03 17.92 -7.10
N LYS A 99 -1.89 18.23 -6.47
CA LYS A 99 -1.25 19.55 -6.55
C LYS A 99 -0.80 19.87 -7.98
N GLU A 100 -0.10 18.95 -8.63
CA GLU A 100 0.36 19.13 -10.02
C GLU A 100 -0.81 19.35 -10.97
N ARG A 101 -1.89 18.56 -10.83
CA ARG A 101 -3.11 18.73 -11.63
C ARG A 101 -3.73 20.11 -11.46
N LEU A 102 -3.89 20.54 -10.20
CA LEU A 102 -4.47 21.85 -9.91
C LEU A 102 -3.63 22.99 -10.49
N PHE A 103 -2.32 23.01 -10.20
CA PHE A 103 -1.48 24.16 -10.53
C PHE A 103 -1.02 24.20 -11.99
N ASN A 104 -0.77 23.06 -12.61
CA ASN A 104 -0.24 23.03 -13.98
C ASN A 104 -1.35 23.05 -15.04
N PHE A 105 -2.59 22.68 -14.69
CA PHE A 105 -3.64 22.53 -15.67
C PHE A 105 -4.93 23.25 -15.31
N TYR A 106 -5.62 22.82 -14.25
CA TYR A 106 -6.97 23.32 -13.98
C TYR A 106 -6.98 24.82 -13.65
N HIS A 107 -6.13 25.28 -12.74
CA HIS A 107 -6.09 26.69 -12.33
C HIS A 107 -5.66 27.65 -13.46
N PRO A 108 -4.60 27.37 -14.26
CA PRO A 108 -4.26 28.22 -15.40
C PRO A 108 -5.37 28.33 -16.45
N VAL A 109 -6.07 27.24 -16.74
CA VAL A 109 -7.14 27.25 -17.76
C VAL A 109 -8.37 27.98 -17.24
N ASP A 110 -8.74 27.77 -15.98
CA ASP A 110 -9.83 28.51 -15.33
C ASP A 110 -9.54 30.01 -15.26
N ALA A 111 -8.32 30.39 -14.86
CA ALA A 111 -7.89 31.79 -14.84
C ALA A 111 -7.96 32.42 -16.25
N LEU A 112 -7.55 31.69 -17.29
CA LEU A 112 -7.66 32.16 -18.67
C LEU A 112 -9.12 32.33 -19.11
N ASN A 113 -10.00 31.39 -18.74
CA ASN A 113 -11.44 31.50 -19.02
C ASN A 113 -12.07 32.69 -18.27
N ALA A 114 -11.74 32.88 -17.00
CA ALA A 114 -12.18 34.03 -16.22
C ALA A 114 -11.70 35.35 -16.84
N GLU A 115 -10.45 35.41 -17.32
CA GLU A 115 -9.93 36.55 -18.06
C GLU A 115 -10.77 36.84 -19.32
N PHE A 116 -11.13 35.80 -20.07
CA PHE A 116 -11.96 35.95 -21.26
C PHE A 116 -13.37 36.48 -20.96
N ILE A 117 -13.99 35.99 -19.89
CA ILE A 117 -15.30 36.47 -19.45
C ILE A 117 -15.20 37.92 -18.98
N HIS A 118 -14.25 38.25 -18.11
CA HIS A 118 -14.17 39.57 -17.48
C HIS A 118 -13.66 40.68 -18.40
N GLN A 119 -12.62 40.42 -19.19
CA GLN A 119 -12.02 41.44 -20.05
C GLN A 119 -12.74 41.57 -21.39
N TYR A 120 -13.26 40.47 -21.93
CA TYR A 120 -13.79 40.43 -23.30
C TYR A 120 -15.28 40.10 -23.38
N GLY A 121 -15.94 39.79 -22.25
CA GLY A 121 -17.37 39.45 -22.23
C GLY A 121 -17.69 38.14 -22.97
N ALA A 122 -16.70 37.25 -23.12
CA ALA A 122 -16.88 36.02 -23.87
C ALA A 122 -17.58 34.97 -23.00
N HIS A 123 -18.77 34.53 -23.42
CA HIS A 123 -19.53 33.47 -22.75
C HIS A 123 -19.54 32.17 -23.56
N SER A 124 -18.99 32.19 -24.77
CA SER A 124 -18.89 31.06 -25.68
C SER A 124 -17.56 31.10 -26.43
N PHE A 125 -17.10 29.93 -26.86
CA PHE A 125 -15.84 29.83 -27.62
C PHE A 125 -15.87 30.64 -28.92
N SER A 126 -17.04 30.75 -29.57
CA SER A 126 -17.24 31.57 -30.76
C SER A 126 -17.09 33.07 -30.51
N ASP A 127 -17.23 33.53 -29.27
CA ASP A 127 -17.09 34.94 -28.91
C ASP A 127 -15.62 35.36 -28.87
N LEU A 128 -14.73 34.37 -28.70
CA LEU A 128 -13.29 34.54 -28.72
C LEU A 128 -12.81 34.82 -30.14
N ASN A 129 -11.89 35.77 -30.28
CA ASN A 129 -11.18 35.97 -31.54
C ASN A 129 -10.21 34.81 -31.84
N ASN A 130 -9.70 34.75 -33.08
CA ASN A 130 -8.85 33.65 -33.52
C ASN A 130 -7.59 33.45 -32.65
N ASP A 131 -7.02 34.52 -32.11
CA ASP A 131 -5.80 34.43 -31.30
C ASP A 131 -6.11 33.95 -29.88
N GLN A 132 -7.23 34.39 -29.30
CA GLN A 132 -7.75 33.89 -28.02
C GLN A 132 -8.13 32.40 -28.11
N GLN A 133 -8.82 31.98 -29.17
CA GLN A 133 -9.14 30.57 -29.42
C GLN A 133 -7.87 29.72 -29.50
N LYS A 134 -6.86 30.17 -30.25
CA LYS A 134 -5.57 29.49 -30.34
C LYS A 134 -4.86 29.45 -28.99
N HIS A 135 -4.91 30.53 -28.22
CA HIS A 135 -4.28 30.60 -26.90
C HIS A 135 -4.89 29.56 -25.96
N PHE A 136 -6.23 29.49 -25.89
CA PHE A 136 -6.94 28.48 -25.12
C PHE A 136 -6.56 27.05 -25.54
N LEU A 137 -6.65 26.75 -26.85
CA LEU A 137 -6.32 25.43 -27.37
C LEU A 137 -4.86 25.06 -27.14
N SER A 138 -3.94 26.03 -27.20
CA SER A 138 -2.52 25.82 -26.93
C SER A 138 -2.29 25.50 -25.46
N LEU A 139 -2.87 26.27 -24.54
CA LEU A 139 -2.74 26.03 -23.10
C LEU A 139 -3.29 24.65 -22.71
N MET A 140 -4.48 24.31 -23.24
CA MET A 140 -5.06 22.98 -23.07
C MET A 140 -4.13 21.90 -23.63
N ASN A 141 -3.62 22.06 -24.86
CA ASN A 141 -2.78 21.03 -25.48
C ASN A 141 -1.47 20.78 -24.72
N GLN A 142 -0.91 21.81 -24.09
CA GLN A 142 0.32 21.70 -23.30
C GLN A 142 0.10 20.99 -21.97
N ASN A 143 -1.09 21.12 -21.38
CA ASN A 143 -1.33 20.73 -19.98
C ASN A 143 -2.39 19.62 -19.81
N VAL A 144 -3.06 19.18 -20.88
CA VAL A 144 -4.09 18.11 -20.82
C VAL A 144 -3.55 16.77 -20.29
N ILE A 145 -2.22 16.58 -20.28
CA ILE A 145 -1.59 15.40 -19.65
C ILE A 145 -1.89 15.29 -18.15
N TYR A 146 -2.22 16.40 -17.50
CA TYR A 146 -2.64 16.43 -16.10
C TYR A 146 -4.17 16.29 -15.94
N GLY A 147 -4.92 16.27 -17.05
CA GLY A 147 -6.34 15.97 -17.07
C GLY A 147 -6.62 14.48 -16.94
N ASP A 148 -7.87 14.14 -16.63
CA ASP A 148 -8.33 12.76 -16.69
C ASP A 148 -8.71 12.36 -18.13
N SER A 149 -9.11 11.10 -18.31
CA SER A 149 -9.50 10.57 -19.62
C SER A 149 -10.73 11.28 -20.20
N VAL A 150 -11.65 11.72 -19.33
CA VAL A 150 -12.87 12.44 -19.72
C VAL A 150 -12.49 13.80 -20.32
N MET A 151 -11.69 14.57 -19.60
CA MET A 151 -11.17 15.86 -20.05
C MET A 151 -10.39 15.73 -21.36
N TYR A 152 -9.51 14.74 -21.46
CA TYR A 152 -8.75 14.49 -22.68
C TYR A 152 -9.68 14.21 -23.87
N SER A 153 -10.68 13.34 -23.71
CA SER A 153 -11.66 13.04 -24.76
C SER A 153 -12.39 14.29 -25.22
N LYS A 154 -12.90 15.09 -24.28
CA LYS A 154 -13.64 16.33 -24.57
C LYS A 154 -12.77 17.35 -25.29
N PHE A 155 -11.51 17.49 -24.88
CA PHE A 155 -10.58 18.38 -25.54
C PHE A 155 -10.30 17.97 -27.00
N ILE A 156 -10.13 16.69 -27.28
CA ILE A 156 -9.95 16.19 -28.66
C ILE A 156 -11.20 16.48 -29.50
N GLU A 157 -12.40 16.24 -28.96
CA GLU A 157 -13.66 16.57 -29.63
C GLU A 157 -13.77 18.07 -29.95
N LEU A 158 -13.36 18.93 -29.01
CA LEU A 158 -13.35 20.38 -29.20
C LEU A 158 -12.42 20.77 -30.35
N LYS A 159 -11.19 20.24 -30.38
CA LYS A 159 -10.21 20.51 -31.46
C LYS A 159 -10.78 20.13 -32.83
N TRP A 160 -11.43 18.98 -32.94
CA TRP A 160 -12.04 18.54 -34.20
C TRP A 160 -13.22 19.42 -34.60
N ALA A 161 -14.12 19.71 -33.67
CA ALA A 161 -15.27 20.58 -33.93
C ALA A 161 -14.84 22.00 -34.35
N SER A 162 -13.78 22.53 -33.73
CA SER A 162 -13.21 23.84 -34.06
C SER A 162 -12.63 23.84 -35.48
N LYS A 163 -11.89 22.80 -35.86
CA LYS A 163 -11.36 22.64 -37.23
C LYS A 163 -12.47 22.54 -38.29
N GLU A 164 -13.58 21.90 -37.95
CA GLU A 164 -14.76 21.76 -38.82
C GLU A 164 -15.68 23.00 -38.84
N LYS A 165 -15.37 24.04 -38.06
CA LYS A 165 -16.18 25.27 -37.92
C LYS A 165 -17.64 24.99 -37.55
N LYS A 166 -17.85 24.03 -36.63
CA LYS A 166 -19.18 23.65 -36.13
C LYS A 166 -19.53 24.44 -34.87
N ASP A 167 -19.79 25.74 -35.01
CA ASP A 167 -19.89 26.70 -33.89
C ASP A 167 -20.76 26.23 -32.72
N LYS A 168 -21.98 25.72 -33.00
CA LYS A 168 -22.87 25.18 -31.95
C LYS A 168 -22.25 24.02 -31.16
N LYS A 169 -21.56 23.10 -31.84
CA LYS A 169 -20.91 21.95 -31.20
C LYS A 169 -19.68 22.39 -30.41
N VAL A 170 -18.92 23.36 -30.95
CA VAL A 170 -17.73 23.93 -30.32
C VAL A 170 -18.09 24.63 -29.02
N ASN A 171 -19.09 25.51 -29.03
CA ASN A 171 -19.53 26.24 -27.84
C ASN A 171 -20.02 25.28 -26.75
N ARG A 172 -20.78 24.25 -27.13
CA ARG A 172 -21.23 23.24 -26.16
C ARG A 172 -20.05 22.50 -25.52
N LEU A 173 -19.10 22.03 -26.33
CA LEU A 173 -17.92 21.31 -25.82
C LEU A 173 -17.02 22.20 -24.96
N TYR A 174 -16.89 23.48 -25.33
CA TYR A 174 -16.15 24.45 -24.55
C TYR A 174 -16.77 24.62 -23.15
N ASN A 175 -18.08 24.85 -23.08
CA ASN A 175 -18.78 24.99 -21.79
C ASN A 175 -18.67 23.70 -20.96
N GLU A 176 -18.87 22.53 -21.57
CA GLU A 176 -18.69 21.24 -20.88
C GLU A 176 -17.27 21.09 -20.30
N ILE A 177 -16.23 21.59 -21.00
CA ILE A 177 -14.85 21.59 -20.50
C ILE A 177 -14.68 22.56 -19.33
N ILE A 178 -15.23 23.77 -19.42
CA ILE A 178 -15.16 24.77 -18.35
C ILE A 178 -15.87 24.27 -17.09
N ASP A 179 -17.04 23.64 -17.23
CA ASP A 179 -17.78 23.05 -16.11
C ASP A 179 -16.94 21.96 -15.43
N LEU A 180 -16.37 21.03 -16.22
CA LEU A 180 -15.48 19.98 -15.71
C LEU A 180 -14.24 20.56 -15.00
N ILE A 181 -13.68 21.66 -15.50
CA ILE A 181 -12.54 22.33 -14.87
C ILE A 181 -12.96 22.92 -13.52
N THR A 182 -14.09 23.62 -13.49
CA THR A 182 -14.60 24.28 -12.28
C THR A 182 -14.87 23.26 -11.18
N ASP A 183 -15.57 22.18 -11.51
CA ASP A 183 -15.87 21.08 -10.60
C ASP A 183 -14.58 20.44 -10.05
N GLU A 184 -13.63 20.13 -10.94
CA GLU A 184 -12.37 19.50 -10.51
C GLU A 184 -11.51 20.45 -9.67
N ILE A 185 -11.55 21.76 -9.89
CA ILE A 185 -10.89 22.75 -9.01
C ILE A 185 -11.46 22.67 -7.61
N ILE A 186 -12.79 22.68 -7.45
CA ILE A 186 -13.44 22.59 -6.14
C ILE A 186 -13.01 21.31 -5.42
N ILE A 187 -13.10 20.18 -6.12
CA ILE A 187 -12.71 18.86 -5.60
C ILE A 187 -11.23 18.83 -5.20
N LEU A 188 -10.33 19.33 -6.05
CA LEU A 188 -8.89 19.32 -5.78
C LEU A 188 -8.54 20.26 -4.62
N ARG A 189 -9.17 21.42 -4.52
CA ARG A 189 -8.96 22.36 -3.41
C ARG A 189 -9.40 21.78 -2.07
N GLU A 190 -10.57 21.13 -2.03
CA GLU A 190 -11.06 20.44 -0.84
C GLU A 190 -10.07 19.33 -0.40
N ARG A 191 -9.66 18.49 -1.36
CA ARG A 191 -8.66 17.43 -1.13
C ARG A 191 -7.32 17.97 -0.61
N LEU A 192 -6.88 19.11 -1.12
CA LEU A 192 -5.64 19.79 -0.73
C LEU A 192 -5.80 20.66 0.53
N LYS A 193 -7.01 20.73 1.12
CA LYS A 193 -7.34 21.60 2.26
C LYS A 193 -6.97 23.07 2.02
N LEU A 194 -7.17 23.53 0.80
CA LEU A 194 -6.98 24.92 0.44
C LEU A 194 -8.20 25.76 0.86
N PRO A 195 -8.05 27.08 1.06
CA PRO A 195 -9.17 27.96 1.37
C PRO A 195 -10.29 27.83 0.32
N VAL A 196 -11.54 27.87 0.76
CA VAL A 196 -12.69 27.92 -0.14
C VAL A 196 -12.65 29.24 -0.93
N LEU A 197 -12.85 29.18 -2.24
CA LEU A 197 -13.06 30.39 -3.04
C LEU A 197 -14.48 30.87 -2.73
N PHE A 198 -14.66 32.13 -2.34
CA PHE A 198 -15.98 32.69 -1.98
C PHE A 198 -17.01 32.34 -3.06
N ASN A 199 -18.00 31.53 -2.69
CA ASN A 199 -19.18 31.28 -3.52
C ASN A 199 -20.11 32.49 -3.37
N HIS A 200 -20.44 33.15 -4.48
CA HIS A 200 -21.39 34.27 -4.50
C HIS A 200 -22.86 33.82 -4.31
N ASN A 201 -23.09 32.59 -3.85
CA ASN A 201 -24.42 31.96 -3.75
C ASN A 201 -24.92 31.84 -2.29
N GLU A 202 -24.25 32.43 -1.30
CA GLU A 202 -24.69 32.40 0.11
C GLU A 202 -25.25 33.75 0.62
N GLU A 203 -25.51 34.73 -0.25
CA GLU A 203 -26.14 36.01 0.14
C GLU A 203 -27.67 36.08 -0.09
N ASP A 204 -28.30 34.97 -0.49
CA ASP A 204 -29.76 34.89 -0.68
C ASP A 204 -30.41 33.79 0.21
N GLU A 205 -30.24 33.88 1.53
CA GLU A 205 -31.18 33.29 2.52
C GLU A 205 -31.56 34.31 3.62
#